data_AF-A0A811VGV7-F1
#
_entry.id   AF-A0A811VGV7-F1
#
_cell.length_a   1.000
_cell.length_b   1.000
_cell.length_c   1.000
_cell.angle_alpha   90.00
_cell.angle_beta   90.00
_cell.angle_gamma   90.00
#
_symmetry.space_group_name_H-M   'P 1'
#
loop_
_entity.id
_entity.type
_entity.pdbx_description
1 polymer ?
#
loop_
_entity_poly.entity_id
_entity_poly.type
_entity_poly.pdbx_seq_one_letter_code
_entity_poly.pdbx_strand_id
1 'polypeptide(L)'
;MSTVTKRCVVNFLKPAFRQQGVAYVRQLSASLRAQDQMLLVKEQPGQEEPMIFPGIWLRDNCQCEQCFHQDSLSRKPLRWNNFDTKVKVRHITVDESLQSVNISWSDNHHSSFSLNWLRERNFSQKPSGNF
;
A
#
# COMPACT_ATOMS: atom_id res chain seq x y z
N MET A 1 -43.36 -49.02 -43.29
CA MET A 1 -43.81 -48.46 -42.00
C MET A 1 -42.60 -47.94 -41.22
N SER A 2 -42.68 -46.66 -40.85
CA SER A 2 -41.95 -45.88 -39.84
C SER A 2 -40.40 -45.89 -39.82
N THR A 3 -39.71 -44.86 -40.33
CA THR A 3 -39.37 -43.51 -39.80
C THR A 3 -37.95 -43.47 -39.22
N VAL A 4 -37.00 -42.91 -39.98
CA VAL A 4 -35.67 -42.52 -39.49
C VAL A 4 -35.75 -41.08 -38.97
N THR A 5 -35.64 -40.90 -37.65
CA THR A 5 -35.66 -39.57 -37.02
C THR A 5 -34.25 -39.00 -36.98
N LYS A 6 -33.98 -38.01 -37.83
CA LYS A 6 -32.74 -37.21 -37.80
C LYS A 6 -32.72 -36.35 -36.54
N ARG A 7 -31.79 -36.62 -35.61
CA ARG A 7 -31.52 -35.74 -34.46
C ARG A 7 -30.77 -34.50 -34.95
N CYS A 8 -31.41 -33.35 -34.86
CA CYS A 8 -30.81 -32.04 -35.13
C CYS A 8 -30.04 -31.60 -33.88
N VAL A 9 -28.72 -31.49 -33.97
CA VAL A 9 -27.89 -30.93 -32.89
C VAL A 9 -27.90 -29.42 -33.05
N VAL A 10 -28.66 -28.73 -32.20
CA VAL A 10 -28.65 -27.27 -32.14
C VAL A 10 -27.36 -26.83 -31.45
N ASN A 11 -26.40 -26.34 -32.23
CA ASN A 11 -25.21 -25.68 -31.68
C ASN A 11 -25.64 -24.34 -31.07
N PHE A 12 -25.74 -24.30 -29.74
CA PHE A 12 -25.87 -23.05 -29.01
C PHE A 12 -24.53 -22.30 -29.07
N LEU A 13 -24.44 -21.32 -29.98
CA LEU A 13 -23.38 -20.32 -29.95
C LEU A 13 -23.53 -19.50 -28.67
N LYS A 14 -22.58 -19.67 -27.74
CA LYS A 14 -22.48 -18.81 -26.55
C LYS A 14 -22.18 -17.38 -27.02
N PRO A 15 -22.87 -16.35 -26.53
CA PRO A 15 -22.55 -14.97 -26.87
C PRO A 15 -21.15 -14.66 -26.33
N ALA A 16 -20.29 -14.11 -27.18
CA ALA A 16 -19.00 -13.57 -26.77
C ALA A 16 -19.25 -12.39 -25.84
N PHE A 17 -19.02 -12.58 -24.55
CA PHE A 17 -19.09 -11.51 -23.56
C PHE A 17 -17.95 -10.53 -23.85
N ARG A 18 -18.28 -9.38 -24.45
CA ARG A 18 -17.33 -8.29 -24.66
C ARG A 18 -16.99 -7.70 -23.29
N GLN A 19 -15.88 -8.13 -22.70
CA GLN A 19 -15.34 -7.50 -21.51
C GLN A 19 -14.92 -6.07 -21.88
N GLN A 20 -15.78 -5.10 -21.56
CA GLN A 20 -15.40 -3.70 -21.53
C GLN A 20 -14.46 -3.54 -20.34
N GLY A 21 -13.15 -3.49 -20.61
CA GLY A 21 -12.15 -3.19 -19.59
C GLY A 21 -12.36 -1.77 -19.09
N VAL A 22 -12.96 -1.64 -17.90
CA VAL A 22 -12.90 -0.38 -17.15
C VAL A 22 -11.45 -0.21 -16.71
N ALA A 23 -10.79 0.86 -17.17
CA ALA A 23 -9.47 1.20 -16.69
C ALA A 23 -9.56 1.55 -15.20
N TYR A 24 -9.16 0.64 -14.33
CA TYR A 24 -9.02 0.93 -12.90
C TYR A 24 -7.86 1.90 -12.72
N VAL A 25 -8.19 3.15 -12.42
CA VAL A 25 -7.19 4.16 -12.03
C VAL A 25 -6.77 3.85 -10.59
N ARG A 26 -5.46 3.76 -10.36
CA ARG A 26 -4.93 3.54 -9.02
C ARG A 26 -5.25 4.73 -8.13
N GLN A 27 -5.94 4.48 -7.02
CA GLN A 27 -6.31 5.51 -6.05
C GLN A 27 -5.16 5.86 -5.10
N LEU A 28 -4.14 5.01 -5.01
CA LEU A 28 -3.02 5.19 -4.09
C LEU A 28 -1.72 4.80 -4.79
N SER A 29 -0.70 5.63 -4.63
CA SER A 29 0.64 5.34 -5.14
C SER A 29 1.70 5.68 -4.11
N ALA A 30 2.80 4.92 -4.13
CA ALA A 30 3.94 5.15 -3.26
C ALA A 30 5.24 4.96 -4.06
N SER A 31 6.21 5.85 -3.85
CA SER A 31 7.52 5.79 -4.50
C SER A 31 8.63 6.21 -3.52
N LEU A 32 9.86 5.78 -3.81
CA LEU A 32 11.04 6.12 -3.03
C LEU A 32 11.88 7.16 -3.78
N ARG A 33 12.21 8.27 -3.12
CA ARG A 33 13.32 9.12 -3.52
C ARG A 33 14.61 8.55 -2.95
N ALA A 34 15.41 7.92 -3.82
CA ALA A 34 16.56 7.13 -3.41
C ALA A 34 17.71 7.97 -2.81
N GLN A 35 17.83 9.24 -3.21
CA GLN A 35 18.92 10.13 -2.78
C GLN A 35 18.97 10.32 -1.27
N ASP A 36 17.80 10.31 -0.62
CA ASP A 36 17.65 10.62 0.79
C ASP A 36 16.66 9.69 1.52
N GLN A 37 16.32 8.55 0.92
CA GLN A 37 15.43 7.54 1.49
C GLN A 37 14.06 8.08 1.91
N MET A 38 13.53 9.08 1.19
CA MET A 38 12.21 9.64 1.47
C MET A 38 11.13 8.86 0.72
N LEU A 39 10.09 8.44 1.44
CA LEU A 39 8.90 7.85 0.85
C LEU A 39 7.93 8.96 0.45
N LEU A 40 7.43 8.90 -0.78
CA LEU A 40 6.44 9.81 -1.34
C LEU A 40 5.16 9.01 -1.57
N VAL A 41 4.07 9.42 -0.93
CA VAL A 41 2.77 8.75 -1.03
C VAL A 41 1.75 9.74 -1.60
N LYS A 42 1.02 9.36 -2.65
CA LYS A 42 -0.03 10.18 -3.27
C LYS A 42 -1.36 9.46 -3.28
N GLU A 43 -2.39 10.12 -2.74
CA GLU A 43 -3.79 9.74 -2.87
C GLU A 43 -4.40 10.40 -4.11
N GLN A 44 -5.15 9.63 -4.90
CA GLN A 44 -5.90 10.08 -6.06
C GLN A 44 -7.38 9.74 -5.91
N PRO A 45 -8.30 10.60 -6.39
CA PRO A 45 -8.06 11.92 -6.98
C PRO A 45 -7.87 13.02 -5.91
N GLY A 46 -7.15 14.09 -6.24
CA GLY A 46 -7.23 15.36 -5.51
C GLY A 46 -6.01 15.77 -4.69
N GLN A 47 -4.94 14.97 -4.62
CA GLN A 47 -3.69 15.39 -3.97
C GLN A 47 -2.64 15.78 -5.02
N GLU A 48 -2.35 17.08 -5.14
CA GLU A 48 -1.31 17.59 -6.06
C GLU A 48 0.09 17.19 -5.55
N GLU A 49 0.35 17.51 -4.28
CA GLU A 49 1.63 17.27 -3.61
C GLU A 49 1.62 15.95 -2.82
N PRO A 50 2.70 15.16 -2.90
CA PRO A 50 2.80 13.92 -2.14
C PRO A 50 2.90 14.20 -0.65
N MET A 51 2.38 13.26 0.14
CA MET A 51 2.80 13.11 1.52
C MET A 51 4.24 12.59 1.54
N ILE A 52 5.03 13.11 2.47
CA ILE A 52 6.47 12.84 2.52
C ILE A 52 6.80 12.23 3.88
N PHE A 53 7.59 11.15 3.88
CA PHE A 53 8.02 10.47 5.10
C PHE A 53 9.49 10.06 5.02
N PRO A 54 10.35 10.39 5.99
CA PRO A 54 11.66 9.79 6.09
C PRO A 54 11.56 8.28 6.28
N GLY A 55 12.24 7.50 5.42
CA GLY A 55 12.19 6.03 5.49
C GLY A 55 12.62 5.49 6.86
N ILE A 56 13.63 6.12 7.47
CA ILE A 56 14.09 5.72 8.81
C ILE A 56 13.03 5.95 9.89
N TRP A 57 12.25 7.03 9.79
CA TRP A 57 11.17 7.34 10.71
C TRP A 57 10.04 6.33 10.59
N LEU A 58 9.68 5.93 9.36
CA LEU A 58 8.70 4.86 9.14
C LEU A 58 9.18 3.55 9.77
N ARG A 59 10.46 3.19 9.61
CA ARG A 59 11.01 1.96 10.20
C ARG A 59 10.97 1.97 11.73
N ASP A 60 11.26 3.11 12.37
CA ASP A 60 11.16 3.31 13.81
C ASP A 60 9.71 3.22 14.31
N ASN A 61 8.75 3.65 13.49
CA ASN A 61 7.33 3.65 13.81
C ASN A 61 6.55 2.46 13.23
N CYS A 62 7.26 1.37 12.89
CA CYS A 62 6.63 0.15 12.39
C CYS A 62 5.52 -0.36 13.34
N GLN A 63 4.32 -0.60 12.80
CA GLN A 63 3.13 -0.99 13.58
C GLN A 63 2.91 -2.51 13.74
N CYS A 64 3.82 -3.36 13.26
CA CYS A 64 3.68 -4.81 13.43
C CYS A 64 3.82 -5.22 14.91
N GLU A 65 3.33 -6.41 15.25
CA GLU A 65 3.35 -6.95 16.62
C GLU A 65 4.75 -7.09 17.23
N GLN A 66 5.81 -7.21 16.42
CA GLN A 66 7.19 -7.24 16.92
C GLN A 66 7.70 -5.87 17.38
N CYS A 67 7.05 -4.79 16.95
CA CYS A 67 7.54 -3.41 17.04
C CYS A 67 6.65 -2.52 17.90
N PHE A 68 5.35 -2.82 17.95
CA PHE A 68 4.34 -2.01 18.60
C PHE A 68 3.45 -2.87 19.50
N HIS A 69 3.17 -2.38 20.70
CA HIS A 69 2.15 -2.94 21.59
C HIS A 69 0.80 -2.31 21.26
N GLN A 70 -0.13 -3.11 20.72
CA GLN A 70 -1.45 -2.61 20.31
C GLN A 70 -2.29 -2.16 21.52
N ASP A 71 -2.18 -2.84 22.67
CA ASP A 71 -2.99 -2.51 23.84
C ASP A 71 -2.58 -1.19 24.50
N SER A 72 -1.27 -0.96 24.63
CA SER A 72 -0.72 0.25 25.25
C SER A 72 -0.43 1.37 24.25
N LEU A 73 -0.69 1.14 22.96
CA LEU A 73 -0.40 2.05 21.86
C LEU A 73 1.05 2.60 21.90
N SER A 74 2.02 1.75 22.21
CA SER A 74 3.41 2.16 22.43
C SER A 74 4.42 1.31 21.66
N ARG A 75 5.55 1.92 21.32
CA ARG A 75 6.71 1.22 20.72
C ARG A 75 7.31 0.24 21.72
N LYS A 76 7.73 -0.94 21.25
CA LYS A 76 8.38 -1.95 22.08
C LYS A 76 9.79 -1.50 22.50
N PRO A 77 10.19 -1.66 23.78
CA PRO A 77 11.49 -1.20 24.28
C PRO A 77 12.71 -1.83 23.59
N LEU A 78 12.56 -3.03 23.03
CA LEU A 78 13.62 -3.80 22.37
C LEU A 78 14.35 -3.01 21.26
N ARG A 79 13.73 -1.95 20.71
CA ARG A 79 14.31 -1.13 19.66
C ARG A 79 15.13 0.05 20.15
N TRP A 80 14.90 0.57 21.36
CA TRP A 80 15.57 1.81 21.79
C TRP A 80 17.09 1.68 21.81
N ASN A 81 17.61 0.55 22.33
CA ASN A 81 19.04 0.38 22.53
C ASN A 81 19.78 -0.10 21.27
N ASN A 82 19.06 -0.70 20.31
CA ASN A 82 19.67 -1.47 19.21
C ASN A 82 19.07 -1.11 17.83
N PHE A 83 18.50 0.09 17.68
CA PHE A 83 17.96 0.52 16.39
C PHE A 83 19.07 0.89 15.40
N ASP A 84 19.23 0.08 14.35
CA ASP A 84 20.17 0.38 13.27
C ASP A 84 19.65 1.55 12.41
N THR A 85 20.31 2.70 12.51
CA THR A 85 19.97 3.91 11.76
C THR A 85 20.33 3.82 10.28
N LYS A 86 21.07 2.79 9.85
CA LYS A 86 21.48 2.57 8.46
C LYS A 86 20.49 1.71 7.67
N VAL A 87 19.42 1.23 8.31
CA VAL A 87 18.37 0.45 7.64
C VAL A 87 17.72 1.27 6.51
N LYS A 88 17.53 0.64 5.35
CA LYS A 88 17.00 1.28 4.15
C LYS A 88 15.71 0.60 3.68
N VAL A 89 14.87 1.38 3.00
CA VAL A 89 13.76 0.85 2.21
C VAL A 89 14.33 0.03 1.04
N ARG A 90 13.90 -1.22 0.89
CA ARG A 90 14.26 -2.08 -0.26
C ARG A 90 13.16 -2.16 -1.30
N HIS A 91 11.92 -2.33 -0.85
CA HIS A 91 10.78 -2.48 -1.75
C HIS A 91 9.54 -1.84 -1.14
N ILE A 92 8.68 -1.32 -2.01
CA ILE A 92 7.42 -0.67 -1.64
C ILE A 92 6.33 -1.28 -2.51
N THR A 93 5.24 -1.68 -1.88
CA THR A 93 3.99 -2.05 -2.57
C THR A 93 2.83 -1.28 -1.96
N VAL A 94 1.76 -1.16 -2.74
CA VAL A 94 0.51 -0.57 -2.31
C VAL A 94 -0.55 -1.66 -2.34
N ASP A 95 -1.31 -1.78 -1.25
CA ASP A 95 -2.54 -2.55 -1.22
C ASP A 95 -3.71 -1.57 -1.35
N GLU A 96 -4.34 -1.53 -2.53
CA GLU A 96 -5.47 -0.65 -2.80
C GLU A 96 -6.73 -1.08 -2.06
N SER A 97 -6.89 -2.37 -1.76
CA SER A 97 -8.07 -2.88 -1.04
C SER A 97 -8.05 -2.50 0.43
N LEU A 98 -6.87 -2.54 1.04
CA LEU A 98 -6.64 -2.16 2.43
C LEU A 98 -6.24 -0.69 2.60
N GLN A 99 -6.09 0.05 1.49
CA GLN A 99 -5.59 1.42 1.47
C GLN A 99 -4.31 1.56 2.30
N SER A 100 -3.31 0.73 2.02
CA SER A 100 -2.08 0.67 2.81
C SER A 100 -0.82 0.65 1.94
N VAL A 101 0.28 1.12 2.53
CA VAL A 101 1.61 1.06 1.95
C VAL A 101 2.43 0.02 2.72
N ASN A 102 2.97 -0.96 1.99
CA ASN A 102 3.80 -2.01 2.54
C ASN A 102 5.25 -1.78 2.16
N ILE A 103 6.16 -2.01 3.11
CA ILE A 103 7.59 -1.73 2.96
C ILE A 103 8.38 -2.96 3.40
N SER A 104 9.29 -3.42 2.53
CA SER A 104 10.35 -4.36 2.88
C SER A 104 11.63 -3.58 3.17
N TRP A 105 12.27 -3.89 4.29
CA TRP A 105 13.45 -3.16 4.81
C TRP A 105 14.73 -3.96 4.62
N SER A 106 15.90 -3.30 4.65
CA SER A 106 17.22 -3.92 4.48
C SER A 106 17.61 -4.93 5.57
N ASP A 107 16.97 -4.85 6.74
CA ASP A 107 17.14 -5.74 7.89
C ASP A 107 16.16 -6.95 7.86
N ASN A 108 15.59 -7.25 6.69
CA ASN A 108 14.61 -8.31 6.46
C ASN A 108 13.26 -8.10 7.16
N HIS A 109 13.02 -6.90 7.72
CA HIS A 109 11.74 -6.58 8.33
C HIS A 109 10.68 -6.18 7.30
N HIS A 110 9.41 -6.22 7.71
CA HIS A 110 8.26 -5.80 6.91
C HIS A 110 7.36 -4.88 7.74
N SER A 111 6.90 -3.79 7.14
CA SER A 111 5.96 -2.87 7.77
C SER A 111 4.79 -2.60 6.83
N SER A 112 3.60 -2.42 7.41
CA SER A 112 2.40 -1.96 6.72
C SER A 112 1.87 -0.73 7.44
N PHE A 113 1.53 0.30 6.68
CA PHE A 113 0.98 1.55 7.19
C PHE A 113 -0.32 1.86 6.46
N SER A 114 -1.40 2.08 7.21
CA SER A 114 -2.67 2.51 6.62
C SER A 114 -2.56 3.95 6.11
N LEU A 115 -3.33 4.26 5.08
CA LEU A 115 -3.39 5.59 4.51
C LEU A 115 -3.81 6.64 5.55
N ASN A 116 -4.78 6.31 6.41
CA ASN A 116 -5.20 7.19 7.51
C ASN A 116 -4.03 7.53 8.46
N TRP A 117 -3.25 6.53 8.86
CA TRP A 117 -2.10 6.73 9.75
C TRP A 117 -1.02 7.63 9.13
N LEU A 118 -0.79 7.46 7.82
CA LEU A 118 0.13 8.29 7.04
C LEU A 118 -0.38 9.74 6.94
N ARG A 119 -1.67 9.95 6.65
CA ARG A 119 -2.26 11.31 6.56
C ARG A 119 -2.06 12.11 7.85
N GLU A 120 -2.30 11.50 9.00
CA GLU A 120 -2.14 12.12 10.32
C GLU A 120 -0.70 12.55 10.64
N ARG A 121 0.29 11.99 9.95
CA ARG A 121 1.72 12.16 10.23
C ARG A 121 2.51 12.67 9.03
N ASN A 122 1.81 13.32 8.11
CA ASN A 122 2.41 13.82 6.88
C ASN A 122 3.39 14.98 7.15
N PHE A 123 4.67 14.81 6.79
CA PHE A 123 5.70 15.85 6.95
C PHE A 123 5.68 16.93 5.87
N SER A 124 4.87 16.80 4.81
CA SER A 124 4.76 17.86 3.79
C SER A 124 3.87 19.03 4.21
N GLN A 125 3.10 18.89 5.29
CA GLN A 125 2.32 20.00 5.83
C GLN A 125 3.24 21.03 6.47
N LYS A 126 3.11 22.30 6.05
CA LYS A 126 3.71 23.41 6.81
C LYS A 126 3.02 23.47 8.16
N PRO A 127 3.74 23.63 9.29
CA PRO A 127 3.10 23.84 10.57
C PRO A 127 2.17 25.05 10.41
N SER A 128 0.86 24.84 10.62
CA SER A 128 -0.09 25.93 10.77
C SER A 128 0.29 26.66 12.04
N GLY A 129 1.13 27.68 11.90
CA GLY A 129 1.60 28.48 13.02
C GLY A 129 0.39 29.03 13.78
N ASN A 130 0.31 28.64 15.05
CA ASN A 130 -0.30 29.35 16.17
C ASN A 130 0.17 28.60 17.43
N PHE A 131 1.45 28.79 17.77
CA PHE A 131 1.98 28.51 19.10
C PHE A 131 1.99 29.81 19.90
#